data_AF-A0A6B2XWS0-F1
#
_entry.id   AF-A0A6B2XWS0-F1
#
_cell.length_a   1.000
_cell.length_b   1.000
_cell.length_c   1.000
_cell.angle_alpha   90.00
_cell.angle_beta   90.00
_cell.angle_gamma   90.00
#
_symmetry.space_group_name_H-M   'P 1'
#
loop_
_entity.id
_entity.type
_entity.pdbx_description
1 polymer ?
#
loop_
_entity_poly.entity_id
_entity_poly.type
_entity_poly.pdbx_seq_one_letter_code
_entity_poly.pdbx_strand_id
1 'polypeptide(L)'
;LDALDSPALLARLGDLAADGVRLLAHGTSAAEEDLAAATGLRSVLVDAATTKAVNSKVYSRGLCDEVGIEQARGWACRTVEDFERACAEAARLVADGATVGVKDAYGVSGKGILVVDDPRRLDQLVRMVTRRAARSGDDRLAVVVEVWADKAADLNYHFTVAQDG
;
A
#
# COMPACT_ATOMS: atom_id res chain seq x y z
N LEU A 1 13.99 2.18 -23.25
CA LEU A 1 15.25 1.46 -23.05
C LEU A 1 15.30 1.11 -21.58
N ASP A 2 15.24 -0.19 -21.27
CA ASP A 2 15.43 -0.68 -19.91
C ASP A 2 16.93 -0.57 -19.55
N ALA A 3 17.23 -0.27 -18.29
CA ALA A 3 18.60 -0.17 -17.81
C ALA A 3 19.31 -1.54 -17.84
N LEU A 4 18.58 -2.62 -17.55
CA LEU A 4 19.10 -3.99 -17.56
C LEU A 4 19.48 -4.46 -18.97
N ASP A 5 18.90 -3.86 -20.01
CA ASP A 5 19.19 -4.18 -21.41
C ASP A 5 20.41 -3.42 -21.98
N SER A 6 21.15 -2.67 -21.14
CA SER A 6 22.26 -1.84 -21.59
C SER A 6 23.61 -2.29 -21.01
N PRO A 7 24.39 -3.12 -21.75
CA PRO A 7 25.70 -3.58 -21.28
C PRO A 7 26.67 -2.46 -20.94
N ALA A 8 26.64 -1.36 -21.69
CA ALA A 8 27.49 -0.20 -21.44
C ALA A 8 27.13 0.51 -20.13
N LEU A 9 25.83 0.62 -19.82
CA LEU A 9 25.37 1.17 -18.56
C LEU A 9 25.75 0.26 -17.39
N LEU A 10 25.50 -1.05 -17.51
CA LEU A 10 25.82 -2.02 -16.46
C LEU A 10 27.32 -2.02 -16.13
N ALA A 11 28.18 -1.99 -17.15
CA ALA A 11 29.63 -1.88 -16.95
C ALA A 11 29.99 -0.59 -16.19
N ARG A 12 29.41 0.55 -16.60
CA ARG A 12 29.67 1.83 -15.94
C ARG A 12 29.21 1.85 -14.47
N LEU A 13 28.05 1.24 -14.18
CA LEU A 13 27.54 1.11 -12.82
C LEU A 13 28.41 0.16 -11.98
N GLY A 14 28.95 -0.89 -12.60
CA GLY A 14 29.91 -1.80 -11.96
C GLY A 14 31.21 -1.11 -11.55
N ASP A 15 31.76 -0.25 -12.41
CA ASP A 15 32.93 0.56 -12.06
C ASP A 15 32.64 1.45 -10.83
N LEU A 16 31.47 2.09 -10.80
CA LEU A 16 31.06 2.92 -9.66
C LEU A 16 30.87 2.10 -8.38
N ALA A 17 30.36 0.87 -8.49
CA ALA A 17 30.23 -0.02 -7.34
C ALA A 17 31.61 -0.36 -6.75
N ALA A 18 32.62 -0.57 -7.59
CA ALA A 18 33.99 -0.82 -7.16
C ALA A 18 34.60 0.40 -6.44
N ASP A 19 34.22 1.62 -6.83
CA ASP A 19 34.57 2.87 -6.13
C ASP A 19 33.78 3.10 -4.83
N GLY A 20 32.92 2.15 -4.43
CA GLY A 20 32.14 2.20 -3.20
C GLY A 20 30.86 3.03 -3.27
N VAL A 21 30.45 3.46 -4.49
CA VAL A 21 29.18 4.14 -4.72
C VAL A 21 28.02 3.21 -4.39
N ARG A 22 26.91 3.79 -3.92
CA ARG A 22 25.70 3.06 -3.53
C ARG A 22 24.48 3.56 -4.28
N LEU A 23 23.50 2.66 -4.45
CA LEU A 23 22.23 2.96 -5.09
C LEU A 23 21.26 3.56 -4.08
N LEU A 24 20.81 4.79 -4.34
CA LEU A 24 19.68 5.42 -3.68
C LEU A 24 18.59 5.69 -4.72
N ALA A 25 17.59 4.81 -4.77
CA ALA A 25 16.45 4.95 -5.66
C ALA A 25 15.33 5.79 -5.02
N HIS A 26 14.33 6.18 -5.82
CA HIS A 26 13.11 6.81 -5.29
C HIS A 26 12.21 5.79 -4.56
N GLY A 27 12.29 4.52 -4.95
CA GLY A 27 11.63 3.40 -4.30
C GLY A 27 12.35 2.10 -4.67
N THR A 28 12.12 1.05 -3.90
CA THR A 28 12.69 -0.28 -4.18
C THR A 28 11.60 -1.20 -4.71
N SER A 29 11.80 -1.67 -5.94
CA SER A 29 11.07 -2.80 -6.52
C SER A 29 12.05 -3.90 -6.93
N ALA A 30 11.55 -4.99 -7.51
CA ALA A 30 12.42 -6.03 -8.08
C ALA A 30 13.40 -5.47 -9.12
N ALA A 31 13.03 -4.42 -9.86
CA ALA A 31 13.90 -3.85 -10.88
C ALA A 31 15.17 -3.22 -10.28
N GLU A 32 15.06 -2.53 -9.14
CA GLU A 32 16.20 -1.97 -8.43
C GLU A 32 17.09 -3.06 -7.81
N GLU A 33 16.48 -4.15 -7.32
CA GLU A 33 17.22 -5.31 -6.80
C GLU A 33 17.98 -6.04 -7.91
N ASP A 34 17.35 -6.26 -9.06
CA ASP A 34 17.96 -6.88 -10.23
C ASP A 34 19.11 -6.02 -10.76
N LEU A 35 18.95 -4.70 -10.79
CA LEU A 35 20.02 -3.78 -11.19
C LEU A 35 21.19 -3.80 -10.20
N ALA A 36 20.91 -3.81 -8.90
CA ALA A 36 21.91 -3.93 -7.85
C ALA A 36 22.69 -5.25 -7.98
N ALA A 37 21.98 -6.37 -8.22
CA ALA A 37 22.60 -7.67 -8.43
C ALA A 37 23.47 -7.72 -9.69
N ALA A 38 22.99 -7.16 -10.80
CA ALA A 38 23.71 -7.16 -12.08
C ALA A 38 24.97 -6.29 -12.09
N THR A 39 25.03 -5.26 -11.22
CA THR A 39 26.12 -4.27 -11.20
C THR A 39 27.02 -4.37 -9.97
N GLY A 40 26.58 -5.04 -8.91
CA GLY A 40 27.26 -5.05 -7.62
C GLY A 40 27.04 -3.78 -6.79
N LEU A 41 26.24 -2.82 -7.26
CA LEU A 41 25.87 -1.64 -6.49
C LEU A 41 25.08 -2.06 -5.25
N ARG A 42 25.54 -1.65 -4.07
CA ARG A 42 24.78 -1.86 -2.83
C ARG A 42 23.68 -0.82 -2.73
N SER A 43 22.44 -1.25 -2.53
CA SER A 43 21.33 -0.37 -2.17
C SER A 43 21.52 0.19 -0.76
N VAL A 44 21.12 1.45 -0.54
CA VAL A 44 20.98 2.03 0.80
C VAL A 44 19.58 1.83 1.38
N LEU A 45 18.62 1.43 0.54
CA LEU A 45 17.23 1.20 0.89
C LEU A 45 17.00 -0.26 1.29
N VAL A 46 15.91 -0.51 2.02
CA VAL A 46 15.41 -1.86 2.32
C VAL A 46 14.96 -2.59 1.05
N ASP A 47 14.84 -3.91 1.16
CA ASP A 47 14.43 -4.79 0.06
C ASP A 47 13.01 -4.47 -0.46
N ALA A 48 12.71 -4.96 -1.65
CA ALA A 48 11.45 -4.71 -2.35
C ALA A 48 10.24 -5.30 -1.61
N ALA A 49 10.40 -6.44 -0.93
CA ALA A 49 9.31 -7.05 -0.18
C ALA A 49 8.95 -6.21 1.05
N THR A 50 9.95 -5.74 1.79
CA THR A 50 9.79 -4.80 2.91
C THR A 50 9.19 -3.48 2.44
N THR A 51 9.75 -2.89 1.36
CA THR A 51 9.24 -1.65 0.77
C THR A 51 7.77 -1.78 0.39
N LYS A 52 7.39 -2.90 -0.25
CA LYS A 52 5.99 -3.17 -0.57
C LYS A 52 5.14 -3.32 0.67
N ALA A 53 5.60 -4.08 1.67
CA ALA A 53 4.85 -4.31 2.91
C ALA A 53 4.51 -3.00 3.61
N VAL A 54 5.48 -2.09 3.77
CA VAL A 54 5.28 -0.81 4.47
C VAL A 54 4.48 0.21 3.65
N ASN A 55 4.44 0.09 2.32
CA ASN A 55 3.61 0.94 1.45
C ASN A 55 2.10 0.63 1.56
N SER A 56 1.73 -0.48 2.20
CA SER A 56 0.33 -0.88 2.35
C SER A 56 -0.42 0.00 3.35
N LYS A 57 -1.61 0.49 2.96
CA LYS A 57 -2.53 1.16 3.90
C LYS A 57 -3.01 0.23 5.01
N VAL A 58 -3.11 -1.07 4.75
CA VAL A 58 -3.46 -2.08 5.74
C VAL A 58 -2.32 -2.24 6.77
N TYR A 59 -1.07 -2.18 6.32
CA TYR A 59 0.09 -2.15 7.22
C TYR A 59 0.10 -0.88 8.07
N SER A 60 0.00 0.28 7.41
CA SER A 60 0.03 1.60 8.08
C SER A 60 -1.05 1.73 9.14
N ARG A 61 -2.29 1.29 8.85
CA ARG A 61 -3.38 1.32 9.83
C ARG A 61 -3.10 0.45 11.05
N GLY A 62 -2.58 -0.76 10.84
CA GLY A 62 -2.20 -1.65 11.95
C GLY A 62 -1.07 -1.08 12.80
N LEU A 63 -0.06 -0.45 12.17
CA LEU A 63 1.03 0.21 12.89
C LEU A 63 0.51 1.37 13.74
N CYS A 64 -0.36 2.23 13.18
CA CYS A 64 -0.96 3.32 13.94
C CYS A 64 -1.78 2.81 15.14
N ASP A 65 -2.52 1.71 14.99
CA ASP A 65 -3.22 1.07 16.11
C ASP A 65 -2.25 0.57 17.18
N GLU A 66 -1.12 -0.02 16.78
CA GLU A 66 -0.07 -0.52 17.69
C GLU A 66 0.61 0.60 18.49
N VAL A 67 0.91 1.73 17.83
CA VAL A 67 1.64 2.85 18.47
C VAL A 67 0.72 3.94 19.04
N GLY A 68 -0.60 3.78 18.93
CA GLY A 68 -1.59 4.72 19.46
C GLY A 68 -1.69 6.04 18.69
N ILE A 69 -1.37 6.04 17.40
CA ILE A 69 -1.60 7.20 16.53
C ILE A 69 -3.08 7.26 16.17
N GLU A 70 -3.70 8.41 16.37
CA GLU A 70 -5.10 8.64 16.05
C GLU A 70 -5.36 8.50 14.54
N GLN A 71 -6.46 7.83 14.20
CA GLN A 71 -6.85 7.57 12.81
C GLN A 71 -8.32 7.90 12.60
N ALA A 72 -8.69 8.17 11.34
CA ALA A 72 -10.09 8.11 10.95
C ALA A 72 -10.66 6.72 11.29
N ARG A 73 -11.88 6.70 11.84
CA ARG A 73 -12.60 5.46 12.14
C ARG A 73 -12.63 4.58 10.89
N GLY A 74 -12.15 3.34 11.02
CA GLY A 74 -12.04 2.44 9.88
C GLY A 74 -11.47 1.09 10.27
N TRP A 75 -11.30 0.24 9.27
CA TRP A 75 -10.98 -1.17 9.41
C TRP A 75 -10.00 -1.60 8.31
N ALA A 76 -8.95 -2.30 8.72
CA ALA A 76 -8.03 -2.96 7.81
C ALA A 76 -8.54 -4.37 7.49
N CYS A 77 -8.80 -4.65 6.22
CA CYS A 77 -9.38 -5.91 5.77
C CYS A 77 -8.33 -6.75 5.05
N ARG A 78 -7.98 -7.89 5.64
CA ARG A 78 -6.99 -8.85 5.10
C ARG A 78 -7.66 -10.08 4.46
N THR A 79 -8.91 -10.31 4.79
CA THR A 79 -9.74 -11.39 4.24
C THR A 79 -11.10 -10.88 3.76
N VAL A 80 -11.84 -11.72 3.03
CA VAL A 80 -13.26 -11.47 2.73
C VAL A 80 -14.09 -11.31 3.99
N GLU A 81 -13.82 -12.11 5.03
CA GLU A 81 -14.55 -12.05 6.30
C GLU A 81 -14.34 -10.72 7.03
N ASP A 82 -13.09 -10.21 7.06
CA ASP A 82 -12.81 -8.87 7.59
C ASP A 82 -13.63 -7.81 6.85
N PHE A 83 -13.67 -7.91 5.52
CA PHE A 83 -14.35 -6.96 4.67
C PHE A 83 -15.87 -6.99 4.87
N GLU A 84 -16.46 -8.18 5.02
CA GLU A 84 -17.88 -8.34 5.34
C GLU A 84 -18.25 -7.67 6.66
N ARG A 85 -17.46 -7.89 7.71
CA ARG A 85 -17.66 -7.22 9.01
C ARG A 85 -17.50 -5.71 8.91
N ALA A 86 -16.44 -5.24 8.25
CA ALA A 86 -16.18 -3.82 8.06
C ALA A 86 -17.30 -3.13 7.27
N CYS A 87 -17.80 -3.76 6.20
CA CYS A 87 -18.92 -3.25 5.41
C CYS A 87 -20.23 -3.23 6.21
N ALA A 88 -20.49 -4.21 7.08
CA ALA A 88 -21.67 -4.20 7.94
C ALA A 88 -21.67 -3.03 8.92
N GLU A 89 -20.53 -2.74 9.56
CA GLU A 89 -20.39 -1.58 10.43
C GLU A 89 -20.45 -0.26 9.64
N ALA A 90 -19.77 -0.18 8.50
CA ALA A 90 -19.79 0.98 7.62
C ALA A 90 -21.21 1.28 7.09
N ALA A 91 -22.00 0.26 6.75
CA ALA A 91 -23.36 0.42 6.26
C ALA A 91 -24.29 1.08 7.27
N ARG A 92 -24.11 0.79 8.57
CA ARG A 92 -24.84 1.49 9.65
C ARG A 92 -24.49 2.97 9.68
N LEU A 93 -23.20 3.29 9.62
CA LEU A 93 -22.73 4.68 9.60
C LEU A 93 -23.25 5.45 8.38
N VAL A 94 -23.24 4.81 7.20
CA VAL A 94 -23.75 5.43 5.98
C VAL A 94 -25.26 5.64 6.06
N ALA A 95 -26.01 4.71 6.65
CA ALA A 95 -27.45 4.90 6.90
C ALA A 95 -27.73 6.08 7.83
N ASP A 96 -26.81 6.38 8.76
CA ASP A 96 -26.85 7.53 9.66
C ASP A 96 -26.30 8.83 9.02
N GLY A 97 -25.98 8.81 7.72
CA GLY A 97 -25.56 9.98 6.95
C GLY A 97 -24.05 10.16 6.78
N ALA A 98 -23.23 9.20 7.23
CA ALA A 98 -21.79 9.25 6.97
C ALA A 98 -21.46 8.92 5.50
N THR A 99 -20.29 9.36 5.05
CA THR A 99 -19.66 8.88 3.82
C THR A 99 -18.48 7.98 4.20
N VAL A 100 -18.26 6.89 3.47
CA VAL A 100 -17.12 5.97 3.70
C VAL A 100 -16.30 5.78 2.43
N GLY A 101 -15.00 5.59 2.58
CA GLY A 101 -14.09 5.22 1.50
C GLY A 101 -13.68 3.76 1.60
N VAL A 102 -13.75 3.04 0.49
CA VAL A 102 -13.15 1.70 0.31
C VAL A 102 -11.89 1.86 -0.54
N LYS A 103 -10.73 1.58 0.05
CA LYS A 103 -9.41 1.91 -0.51
C LYS A 103 -8.57 0.66 -0.71
N ASP A 104 -8.04 0.48 -1.92
CA ASP A 104 -7.01 -0.53 -2.19
C ASP A 104 -5.75 -0.24 -1.35
N ALA A 105 -5.15 -1.29 -0.80
CA ALA A 105 -3.97 -1.17 0.05
C ALA A 105 -2.80 -0.45 -0.62
N TYR A 106 -2.60 -0.64 -1.94
CA TYR A 106 -1.46 -0.13 -2.71
C TYR A 106 -1.87 0.96 -3.73
N GLY A 107 -3.17 1.27 -3.85
CA GLY A 107 -3.64 2.33 -4.72
C GLY A 107 -3.03 3.70 -4.39
N VAL A 108 -2.52 4.42 -5.38
CA VAL A 108 -1.90 5.75 -5.22
C VAL A 108 -2.75 6.85 -5.86
N SER A 109 -2.66 8.07 -5.31
CA SER A 109 -3.20 9.29 -5.93
C SER A 109 -4.70 9.21 -6.29
N GLY A 110 -5.52 8.68 -5.38
CA GLY A 110 -6.98 8.56 -5.56
C GLY A 110 -7.43 7.42 -6.47
N LYS A 111 -6.51 6.73 -7.15
CA LYS A 111 -6.83 5.51 -7.91
C LYS A 111 -7.02 4.35 -6.92
N GLY A 112 -8.08 3.57 -7.12
CA GLY A 112 -8.43 2.47 -6.22
C GLY A 112 -9.15 2.92 -4.95
N ILE A 113 -9.79 4.10 -4.97
CA ILE A 113 -10.69 4.56 -3.91
C ILE A 113 -12.12 4.58 -4.47
N LEU A 114 -13.04 3.93 -3.78
CA LEU A 114 -14.47 4.07 -3.99
C LEU A 114 -15.09 4.80 -2.81
N VAL A 115 -15.73 5.93 -3.08
CA VAL A 115 -16.48 6.69 -2.08
C VAL A 115 -17.93 6.21 -2.08
N VAL A 116 -18.46 5.90 -0.91
CA VAL A 116 -19.77 5.27 -0.73
C VAL A 116 -20.59 6.05 0.29
N ASP A 117 -21.77 6.44 -0.15
CA ASP A 117 -22.81 7.20 0.56
C ASP A 117 -24.18 6.47 0.54
N ASP A 118 -24.24 5.29 -0.08
CA ASP A 118 -25.41 4.40 -0.13
C ASP A 118 -25.03 3.03 0.44
N PRO A 119 -25.70 2.55 1.51
CA PRO A 119 -25.41 1.24 2.10
C PRO A 119 -25.52 0.08 1.08
N ARG A 120 -26.40 0.20 0.08
CA ARG A 120 -26.60 -0.83 -0.95
C ARG A 120 -25.37 -1.06 -1.81
N ARG A 121 -24.51 -0.04 -1.96
CA ARG A 121 -23.24 -0.17 -2.68
C ARG A 121 -22.25 -1.02 -1.89
N LEU A 122 -22.23 -0.93 -0.56
CA LEU A 122 -21.39 -1.80 0.29
C LEU A 122 -21.82 -3.26 0.14
N ASP A 123 -23.13 -3.54 0.16
CA ASP A 123 -23.65 -4.90 -0.07
C ASP A 123 -23.23 -5.45 -1.45
N GLN A 124 -23.23 -4.59 -2.47
CA GLN A 124 -22.77 -4.98 -3.81
C GLN A 124 -21.28 -5.33 -3.82
N LEU A 125 -20.44 -4.55 -3.15
CA LEU A 125 -18.99 -4.82 -3.05
C LEU A 125 -18.73 -6.14 -2.34
N VAL A 126 -19.40 -6.38 -1.21
CA VAL A 126 -19.32 -7.65 -0.48
C VAL A 126 -19.65 -8.80 -1.44
N ARG A 127 -20.81 -8.76 -2.12
CA ARG A 127 -21.19 -9.81 -3.08
C ARG A 127 -20.15 -10.03 -4.19
N MET A 128 -19.51 -8.97 -4.68
CA MET A 128 -18.47 -9.08 -5.71
C MET A 128 -17.21 -9.76 -5.18
N VAL A 129 -16.74 -9.37 -4.00
CA VAL A 129 -15.53 -9.92 -3.36
C VAL A 129 -15.76 -11.38 -2.96
N THR A 130 -16.88 -11.69 -2.31
CA THR A 130 -17.22 -13.08 -1.90
C THR A 130 -17.34 -14.00 -3.12
N ARG A 131 -17.98 -13.53 -4.21
CA ARG A 131 -18.06 -14.33 -5.47
C ARG A 131 -16.70 -14.53 -6.13
N ARG A 132 -15.81 -13.55 -6.06
CA ARG A 132 -14.43 -13.70 -6.55
C ARG A 132 -13.69 -14.77 -5.74
N ALA A 133 -13.76 -14.69 -4.41
CA ALA A 133 -13.09 -15.65 -3.53
C ALA A 133 -13.62 -17.08 -3.76
N ALA A 134 -14.94 -17.26 -3.81
CA ALA A 134 -15.56 -18.57 -4.09
C ALA A 134 -15.11 -19.19 -5.42
N ARG A 135 -14.92 -18.37 -6.47
CA ARG A 135 -14.44 -18.86 -7.78
C ARG A 135 -12.95 -19.17 -7.83
N SER A 136 -12.14 -18.45 -7.06
CA SER A 136 -10.68 -18.56 -7.10
C SER A 136 -10.11 -19.47 -6.01
N GLY A 137 -10.88 -19.75 -4.95
CA GLY A 137 -10.38 -20.40 -3.74
C GLY A 137 -9.46 -19.52 -2.90
N ASP A 138 -9.34 -18.23 -3.22
CA ASP A 138 -8.46 -17.27 -2.53
C ASP A 138 -9.33 -16.18 -1.88
N ASP A 139 -9.35 -16.18 -0.55
CA ASP A 139 -10.11 -15.24 0.27
C ASP A 139 -9.29 -14.02 0.71
N ARG A 140 -8.01 -13.95 0.33
CA ARG A 140 -7.13 -12.85 0.72
C ARG A 140 -7.59 -11.55 0.07
N LEU A 141 -7.55 -10.50 0.87
CA LEU A 141 -7.89 -9.14 0.48
C LEU A 141 -6.85 -8.17 1.06
N ALA A 142 -6.73 -6.99 0.45
CA ALA A 142 -5.91 -5.92 0.99
C ALA A 142 -6.62 -4.59 0.75
N VAL A 143 -7.58 -4.29 1.62
CA VAL A 143 -8.47 -3.12 1.50
C VAL A 143 -8.63 -2.46 2.85
N VAL A 144 -8.76 -1.14 2.87
CA VAL A 144 -9.18 -0.36 4.04
C VAL A 144 -10.57 0.20 3.79
N VAL A 145 -11.48 0.03 4.76
CA VAL A 145 -12.78 0.70 4.79
C VAL A 145 -12.71 1.75 5.89
N GLU A 146 -12.99 3.01 5.59
CA GLU A 146 -12.91 4.07 6.61
C GLU A 146 -13.93 5.18 6.38
N VAL A 147 -14.32 5.85 7.46
CA VAL A 147 -15.15 7.04 7.40
C VAL A 147 -14.39 8.14 6.67
N TRP A 148 -15.07 8.76 5.71
CA TRP A 148 -14.53 9.87 4.94
C TRP A 148 -14.48 11.12 5.82
N ALA A 149 -13.28 11.63 6.06
CA ALA A 149 -13.09 12.84 6.84
C ALA A 149 -13.56 14.07 6.03
N ASP A 150 -14.30 14.96 6.70
CA ASP A 150 -14.56 16.30 6.17
C ASP A 150 -13.30 17.15 6.38
N LYS A 151 -12.36 17.02 5.44
CA LYS A 151 -11.01 17.58 5.62
C LYS A 151 -10.99 19.07 5.31
N ALA A 152 -10.58 19.88 6.29
CA ALA A 152 -10.25 21.29 6.07
C ALA A 152 -8.85 21.46 5.44
N ALA A 153 -7.93 20.55 5.75
CA ALA A 153 -6.55 20.53 5.24
C ALA A 153 -6.04 19.09 5.13
N ASP A 154 -4.96 18.92 4.34
CA ASP A 154 -4.26 17.66 4.13
C ASP A 154 -2.77 17.90 4.38
N LEU A 155 -2.23 17.31 5.46
CA LEU A 155 -0.87 17.55 5.92
C LEU A 155 -0.01 16.31 5.68
N ASN A 156 1.20 16.53 5.17
CA ASN A 156 2.15 15.47 4.87
C ASN A 156 3.49 15.78 5.56
N TYR A 157 4.02 14.81 6.29
CA TYR A 157 5.31 14.90 6.97
C TYR A 157 6.28 13.93 6.32
N HIS A 158 7.51 14.39 6.05
CA HIS A 158 8.58 13.57 5.50
C HIS A 158 9.67 13.40 6.55
N PHE A 159 10.07 12.15 6.78
CA PHE A 159 11.16 11.79 7.67
C PHE A 159 12.24 11.06 6.90
N THR A 160 13.50 11.32 7.22
CA THR A 160 14.63 10.50 6.80
C THR A 160 15.07 9.68 7.99
N VAL A 161 14.96 8.35 7.88
CA VAL A 161 15.43 7.40 8.89
C VAL A 161 16.75 6.83 8.41
N ALA A 162 17.78 6.90 9.25
CA ALA A 162 19.10 6.38 8.93
C ALA A 162 19.14 4.86 9.11
N GLN A 163 20.23 4.22 8.67
CA GLN A 163 20.35 2.75 8.75
C GLN A 163 20.47 2.24 10.19
N ASP A 164 20.84 3.10 11.13
CA ASP A 164 20.98 2.83 12.57
C ASP A 164 19.71 3.10 13.38
N GLY A 165 18.63 3.58 12.73
CA GLY A 165 17.37 3.94 13.37
C GLY A 165 17.28 5.43 13.69
#